data_AF-A0A0D0HVV4-F1
#
_entry.id   AF-A0A0D0HVV4-F1
#
_cell.length_a   1.000
_cell.length_b   1.000
_cell.length_c   1.000
_cell.angle_alpha   90.00
_cell.angle_beta   90.00
_cell.angle_gamma   90.00
#
_symmetry.space_group_name_H-M   'P 1'
#
loop_
_entity.id
_entity.type
_entity.pdbx_description
1 polymer ?
#
loop_
_entity_poly.entity_id
_entity_poly.type
_entity_poly.pdbx_seq_one_letter_code
_entity_poly.pdbx_strand_id
1 'polypeptide(L)' 'MQRKGVEKLKTYTLTVFEKTGEKLLDETFTAANDDEAKRIGEQKLKEKQLEHKTHRCTTSSGKLILFHR' A
#
# COMPACT_ATOMS: atom_id res chain seq x y z
N MET A 1 -6.59 -6.95 -35.31
CA MET A 1 -6.00 -7.63 -34.15
C MET A 1 -5.73 -6.61 -33.05
N GLN A 2 -6.64 -6.47 -32.07
CA GLN A 2 -6.43 -5.56 -30.94
C GLN A 2 -5.47 -6.22 -29.96
N ARG A 3 -4.23 -5.70 -29.89
CA ARG A 3 -3.33 -6.01 -28.76
C ARG A 3 -3.95 -5.31 -27.54
N LYS A 4 -4.72 -6.05 -26.73
CA LYS A 4 -5.07 -5.60 -25.37
C LYS A 4 -3.75 -5.34 -24.66
N GLY A 5 -3.43 -4.06 -24.43
CA GLY A 5 -2.25 -3.65 -23.71
C GLY A 5 -2.29 -4.30 -22.32
N VAL A 6 -1.20 -4.96 -21.94
CA VAL A 6 -1.01 -5.51 -20.61
C VAL A 6 -1.18 -4.37 -19.60
N GLU A 7 -2.20 -4.42 -18.76
CA GLU A 7 -2.32 -3.49 -17.63
C GLU A 7 -1.08 -3.66 -16.76
N LYS A 8 -0.23 -2.63 -16.75
CA LYS A 8 1.07 -2.68 -16.09
C LYS A 8 0.85 -2.52 -14.59
N LEU A 9 0.84 -3.65 -13.89
CA LEU A 9 0.82 -3.67 -12.43
C LEU A 9 2.05 -2.96 -11.87
N LYS A 10 1.83 -2.10 -10.89
CA LYS A 10 2.85 -1.38 -10.14
C LYS A 10 2.99 -2.01 -8.76
N THR A 11 4.20 -1.96 -8.21
CA THR A 11 4.50 -2.48 -6.87
C THR A 11 4.42 -1.36 -5.84
N TYR A 12 3.77 -1.67 -4.73
CA TYR A 12 3.58 -0.80 -3.58
C TYR A 12 4.03 -1.52 -2.31
N THR A 13 4.46 -0.75 -1.32
CA THR A 13 4.89 -1.23 0.00
C THR A 13 4.00 -0.59 1.05
N LEU A 14 3.32 -1.40 1.87
CA LEU A 14 2.57 -0.97 3.04
C LEU A 14 3.41 -1.24 4.29
N THR A 15 3.73 -0.18 5.03
CA THR A 15 4.46 -0.27 6.30
C THR A 15 3.61 0.30 7.42
N VAL A 16 3.50 -0.43 8.53
CA VAL A 16 2.80 -0.01 9.75
C VAL A 16 3.77 0.03 10.90
N PHE A 17 3.64 1.04 11.76
CA PHE A 17 4.45 1.26 12.94
C PHE A 17 3.58 1.32 14.20
N GLU A 18 4.14 0.85 15.31
CA GLU A 18 3.64 1.12 16.64
C GLU A 18 4.00 2.55 17.08
N LYS A 19 3.31 3.08 18.09
CA LYS A 19 3.63 4.39 18.68
C LYS A 19 5.07 4.52 19.19
N THR A 20 5.70 3.39 19.54
CA THR A 20 7.11 3.31 19.95
C THR A 20 8.09 3.46 18.79
N GLY A 21 7.60 3.41 17.54
CA GLY A 21 8.43 3.38 16.33
C GLY A 21 8.77 1.97 15.85
N GLU A 22 8.34 0.93 16.56
CA GLU A 22 8.50 -0.46 16.12
C GLU A 22 7.72 -0.73 14.84
N LYS A 23 8.33 -1.46 13.89
CA LYS A 23 7.67 -1.84 12.63
C LYS A 23 6.80 -3.07 12.84
N LEU A 24 5.49 -2.91 12.71
CA LEU A 24 4.48 -3.96 12.89
C LEU A 24 4.16 -4.72 11.60
N LEU A 25 4.23 -4.03 10.45
CA LEU A 25 3.94 -4.60 9.14
C LEU A 25 4.90 -4.02 8.11
N ASP A 26 5.36 -4.84 7.18
CA ASP A 26 6.11 -4.44 6.00
C ASP A 26 5.81 -5.43 4.87
N GLU A 27 4.81 -5.12 4.06
CA GLU A 27 4.36 -6.01 2.99
C GLU A 27 4.31 -5.29 1.64
N THR A 28 4.67 -6.02 0.59
CA THR A 28 4.56 -5.54 -0.79
C THR A 28 3.33 -6.13 -1.46
N PHE A 29 2.69 -5.35 -2.31
CA PHE A 29 1.55 -5.78 -3.11
C PHE A 29 1.54 -5.04 -4.45
N THR A 30 0.71 -5.51 -5.37
CA THR A 30 0.58 -4.92 -6.71
C THR A 30 -0.80 -4.34 -6.92
N ALA A 31 -0.88 -3.26 -7.72
CA ALA A 31 -2.12 -2.64 -8.15
C ALA A 31 -1.93 -2.02 -9.55
N ALA A 32 -3.01 -1.82 -10.30
CA ALA A 32 -2.95 -1.20 -11.63
C ALA A 32 -2.63 0.30 -11.55
N ASN A 33 -3.05 0.97 -10.47
CA ASN A 33 -2.84 2.40 -10.27
C ASN A 33 -2.83 2.79 -8.78
N ASP A 34 -2.55 4.06 -8.51
CA ASP A 34 -2.38 4.60 -7.16
C ASP A 34 -3.71 4.61 -6.37
N ASP A 35 -4.85 4.79 -7.03
CA ASP A 35 -6.17 4.77 -6.39
C ASP A 35 -6.54 3.35 -5.94
N GLU A 36 -6.30 2.36 -6.79
CA GLU A 36 -6.47 0.95 -6.45
C GLU A 36 -5.49 0.55 -5.33
N ALA A 37 -4.25 1.02 -5.39
CA ALA A 37 -3.26 0.74 -4.36
C ALA A 37 -3.70 1.26 -2.98
N LYS A 38 -4.28 2.47 -2.95
CA LYS A 38 -4.85 3.05 -1.73
C LYS A 38 -5.97 2.18 -1.16
N ARG A 39 -6.91 1.73 -2.01
CA ARG A 39 -8.02 0.85 -1.58
C ARG A 39 -7.52 -0.49 -1.03
N ILE A 40 -6.59 -1.13 -1.72
CA ILE A 40 -5.98 -2.40 -1.29
C ILE A 40 -5.25 -2.20 0.05
N GLY A 41 -4.49 -1.12 0.19
CA GLY A 41 -3.80 -0.77 1.43
C GLY A 41 -4.77 -0.56 2.61
N GLU A 42 -5.83 0.21 2.42
CA GLU A 42 -6.88 0.43 3.44
C GLU A 42 -7.60 -0.87 3.83
N GLN A 43 -7.88 -1.74 2.85
CA GLN A 43 -8.49 -3.05 3.13
C GLN A 43 -7.57 -3.93 3.97
N LYS A 44 -6.29 -4.04 3.59
CA LYS A 44 -5.28 -4.82 4.34
C LYS A 44 -5.11 -4.33 5.77
N LEU A 45 -5.17 -3.02 5.99
CA LEU A 45 -5.10 -2.42 7.32
C LEU A 45 -6.29 -2.85 8.17
N LYS A 46 -7.52 -2.76 7.64
CA LYS A 46 -8.75 -3.19 8.34
C LYS A 46 -8.74 -4.68 8.65
N GLU A 47 -8.36 -5.51 7.70
CA GLU A 47 -8.26 -6.97 7.87
C GLU A 47 -7.28 -7.35 9.00
N LYS A 48 -6.24 -6.54 9.21
CA LYS A 48 -5.22 -6.73 10.25
C LYS A 48 -5.47 -5.93 11.53
N GLN A 49 -6.55 -5.14 11.60
CA GLN A 49 -6.86 -4.24 12.71
C GLN A 49 -5.73 -3.22 12.98
N LEU A 50 -5.13 -2.69 11.91
CA LEU A 50 -4.00 -1.76 11.93
C LEU A 50 -4.34 -0.37 11.39
N GLU A 51 -5.58 -0.12 10.99
CA GLU A 51 -6.04 1.13 10.36
C GLU A 51 -5.89 2.37 11.23
N HIS A 52 -5.84 2.20 12.55
CA HIS A 52 -5.66 3.28 13.53
C HIS A 52 -4.20 3.45 13.98
N LYS A 53 -3.28 2.65 13.46
CA LYS A 53 -1.85 2.76 13.75
C LYS A 53 -1.15 3.61 12.71
N THR A 54 0.00 4.18 13.05
CA THR A 54 0.84 4.92 12.11
C THR A 54 1.17 4.03 10.92
N HIS A 55 0.80 4.44 9.72
CA HIS A 55 1.03 3.62 8.52
C HIS A 55 1.30 4.47 7.29
N ARG A 56 2.01 3.88 6.34
CA ARG A 56 2.26 4.48 5.03
C ARG A 56 2.20 3.43 3.93
N CYS A 57 1.73 3.84 2.76
CA CYS A 57 1.87 3.09 1.53
C CYS A 57 2.72 3.90 0.54
N THR A 58 3.75 3.27 -0.04
CA THR A 58 4.65 3.91 -1.00
C THR A 58 4.80 3.08 -2.27
N THR A 59 5.05 3.72 -3.41
CA THR A 59 5.49 3.01 -4.63
C THR A 59 6.93 2.48 -4.47
N SER A 60 7.35 1.60 -5.37
CA SER A 60 8.77 1.19 -5.48
C SER A 60 9.75 2.35 -5.72
N SER A 61 9.27 3.47 -6.26
CA SER A 61 10.05 4.71 -6.43
C SER A 61 10.02 5.64 -5.21
N GLY A 62 9.37 5.24 -4.11
CA GLY A 62 9.24 6.02 -2.88
C GLY A 62 8.14 7.09 -2.88
N LYS A 63 7.26 7.12 -3.88
CA LYS A 63 6.11 8.05 -3.89
C LYS A 63 5.12 7.63 -2.80
N LEU A 64 4.74 8.57 -1.93
CA LEU A 64 3.76 8.35 -0.87
C LEU A 64 2.32 8.34 -1.43
N ILE A 65 1.60 7.25 -1.21
CA ILE A 65 0.24 6.99 -1.71
C ILE A 65 -0.81 7.08 -0.60
N LEU A 66 -0.50 6.55 0.58
CA LEU A 66 -1.33 6.60 1.78
C LEU A 66 -0.45 6.95 2.97
N PHE A 67 -0.96 7.73 3.91
CA PHE A 67 -0.25 8.09 5.12
C PHE A 67 -1.21 8.40 6.28
N HIS A 68 -0.89 7.89 7.47
CA HIS A 68 -1.60 8.12 8.73
C HIS A 68 -0.59 8.14 9.89
N ARG A 69 -0.85 8.97 10.92
CA ARG A 69 -0.03 9.12 12.13
C ARG A 69 -0.91 9.21 13.36
#